data_AF-A0A9W9KYY4-F1
#
_entry.id   AF-A0A9W9KYY4-F1
#
_cell.length_a   1.000
_cell.length_b   1.000
_cell.length_c   1.000
_cell.angle_alpha   90.00
_cell.angle_beta   90.00
_cell.angle_gamma   90.00
#
_symmetry.space_group_name_H-M   'P 1'
#
loop_
_entity.id
_entity.type
_entity.pdbx_description
1 polymer ?
#
loop_
_entity_poly.entity_id
_entity_poly.type
_entity_poly.pdbx_seq_one_letter_code
_entity_poly.pdbx_strand_id
1 'polypeptide(L)'
;MVSFEDPTVLAEFMDSQLENPMASKVDPTGRPVYQSRSDLGPLKSLRSIPQLVDFGVATRIREYDDFGVHPIQPDHYRAPEVILGTGWQMPTDIWNLGVLVRSPVSFFRNLFLHPLIPDKVVGYDWREGAIPAYS
;
A
#
# COMPACT_ATOMS: atom_id res chain seq x y z
N MET A 1 12.48 1.37 -8.56
CA MET A 1 11.91 0.29 -9.38
C MET A 1 11.57 -0.84 -8.43
N VAL A 2 10.31 -1.27 -8.36
CA VAL A 2 9.88 -2.34 -7.45
C VAL A 2 10.37 -3.68 -8.01
N SER A 3 11.02 -4.49 -7.17
CA SER A 3 11.55 -5.81 -7.54
C SER A 3 10.75 -6.93 -6.86
N PHE A 4 10.63 -8.08 -7.52
CA PHE A 4 10.06 -9.29 -6.92
C PHE A 4 11.12 -10.05 -6.12
N GLU A 5 10.67 -10.79 -5.12
CA GLU A 5 11.50 -11.68 -4.29
C GLU A 5 12.03 -12.88 -5.08
N ASP A 6 11.26 -13.31 -6.09
CA ASP A 6 11.58 -14.42 -6.96
C ASP A 6 11.20 -14.05 -8.41
N PRO A 7 12.16 -14.07 -9.37
CA PRO A 7 11.89 -13.73 -10.76
C PRO A 7 10.88 -14.67 -11.43
N THR A 8 10.63 -15.86 -10.89
CA THR A 8 9.64 -16.81 -11.42
C THR A 8 8.20 -16.37 -11.20
N VAL A 9 7.93 -15.47 -10.24
CA VAL A 9 6.57 -14.95 -9.98
C VAL A 9 5.99 -14.30 -11.22
N LEU A 10 6.79 -13.50 -11.94
CA LEU A 10 6.34 -12.85 -13.16
C LEU A 10 6.16 -13.85 -14.31
N ALA A 11 7.06 -14.84 -14.42
CA ALA A 11 6.98 -15.85 -15.47
C ALA A 11 5.70 -16.70 -15.33
N GLU A 12 5.43 -17.21 -14.13
CA GLU A 12 4.20 -17.96 -13.85
C GLU A 12 2.94 -17.10 -14.01
N PHE A 13 3.01 -15.82 -13.63
CA PHE A 13 1.92 -14.89 -13.89
C PHE A 13 1.64 -14.78 -15.39
N MET A 14 2.67 -14.59 -16.22
CA MET A 14 2.53 -14.52 -17.68
C MET A 14 1.95 -15.81 -18.28
N ASP A 15 2.42 -16.98 -17.83
CA ASP A 15 1.88 -18.27 -18.27
C ASP A 15 0.40 -18.41 -17.88
N SER A 16 0.02 -17.98 -16.67
CA SER A 16 -1.38 -17.97 -16.24
C SER A 16 -2.27 -17.06 -17.09
N GLN A 17 -1.70 -15.98 -17.65
CA GLN A 17 -2.42 -15.07 -18.55
C GLN A 17 -2.62 -15.66 -19.95
N LEU A 18 -1.73 -16.56 -20.39
CA LEU A 18 -1.90 -17.30 -21.64
C LEU A 18 -2.98 -18.37 -21.52
N GLU A 19 -3.05 -19.06 -20.37
CA GLU A 19 -4.06 -20.10 -20.14
C GLU A 19 -5.44 -19.53 -19.81
N ASN A 20 -5.49 -18.52 -18.94
CA ASN A 20 -6.73 -17.88 -18.52
C ASN A 20 -6.58 -16.34 -18.51
N PRO A 21 -6.84 -15.69 -19.65
CA PRO A 21 -6.69 -14.25 -19.79
C PRO A 21 -7.54 -13.49 -18.77
N MET A 22 -6.94 -12.48 -18.13
CA MET A 22 -7.68 -11.59 -17.25
C MET A 22 -8.80 -10.86 -18.00
N ALA A 23 -9.90 -10.60 -17.28
CA ALA A 23 -10.99 -9.82 -17.81
C ALA A 23 -10.47 -8.45 -18.27
N SER A 24 -10.83 -8.08 -19.50
CA SER A 24 -10.48 -6.80 -20.09
C SER A 24 -11.70 -6.18 -20.77
N LYS A 25 -11.70 -4.85 -20.85
CA LYS A 25 -12.69 -4.08 -21.60
C LYS A 25 -11.98 -3.11 -22.54
N VAL A 26 -12.60 -2.80 -23.67
CA VAL A 26 -12.10 -1.75 -24.56
C VAL A 26 -12.78 -0.45 -24.16
N ASP A 27 -11.98 0.58 -23.88
CA ASP A 27 -12.54 1.90 -23.60
C ASP A 27 -13.11 2.55 -24.88
N PRO A 28 -13.89 3.65 -24.76
CA PRO A 28 -14.41 4.34 -25.93
C PRO A 28 -13.34 4.89 -26.89
N THR A 29 -12.06 4.94 -26.47
CA THR A 29 -10.93 5.36 -27.30
C THR A 29 -10.27 4.20 -28.03
N GLY A 30 -10.79 2.98 -27.87
CA GLY A 30 -10.26 1.76 -28.50
C GLY A 30 -9.11 1.10 -27.73
N ARG A 31 -8.80 1.53 -26.50
CA ARG A 31 -7.68 0.98 -25.73
C ARG A 31 -8.14 -0.17 -24.83
N PRO A 32 -7.41 -1.29 -24.79
CA PRO A 32 -7.70 -2.36 -23.85
C PRO A 32 -7.33 -1.94 -22.42
N VAL A 33 -8.29 -2.07 -21.51
CA VAL A 33 -8.13 -1.87 -20.07
C VAL A 33 -8.31 -3.21 -19.40
N TYR A 34 -7.25 -3.71 -18.77
CA TYR A 34 -7.24 -4.97 -18.04
C TYR A 34 -7.67 -4.75 -16.58
N GLN A 35 -8.36 -5.73 -16.00
CA GLN A 35 -8.63 -5.75 -14.57
C GLN A 35 -7.31 -5.72 -13.77
N SER A 36 -7.24 -5.01 -12.65
CA SER A 36 -6.05 -5.08 -11.79
C SER A 36 -6.05 -6.40 -11.00
N ARG A 37 -4.88 -7.03 -10.88
CA ARG A 37 -4.68 -8.23 -10.04
C ARG A 37 -3.62 -7.92 -8.99
N SER A 38 -4.05 -7.83 -7.74
CA SER A 38 -3.16 -7.61 -6.58
C SER A 38 -2.65 -8.89 -5.95
N ASP A 39 -3.17 -10.05 -6.38
CA ASP A 39 -2.80 -11.35 -5.85
C ASP A 39 -1.85 -12.08 -6.82
N LEU A 40 -0.58 -12.13 -6.44
CA LEU A 40 0.51 -12.83 -7.14
C LEU A 40 0.90 -14.13 -6.43
N GLY A 41 0.05 -14.61 -5.51
CA GLY A 41 0.30 -15.79 -4.71
C GLY A 41 1.13 -15.50 -3.45
N PRO A 42 1.40 -16.55 -2.64
CA PRO A 42 2.22 -16.42 -1.45
C PRO A 42 3.66 -16.10 -1.81
N LEU A 43 4.35 -15.39 -0.92
CA LEU A 43 5.79 -15.12 -1.06
C LEU A 43 6.55 -16.44 -1.23
N LYS A 44 7.21 -16.59 -2.39
CA LYS A 44 7.99 -17.79 -2.69
C LYS A 44 9.33 -17.84 -1.97
N SER A 45 9.82 -16.67 -1.54
CA SER A 45 11.12 -16.52 -0.91
C SER A 45 11.06 -15.46 0.18
N LEU A 46 11.48 -15.83 1.39
CA LEU A 46 11.67 -14.89 2.52
C LEU A 46 12.98 -14.09 2.42
N ARG A 47 13.66 -14.11 1.26
CA ARG A 47 14.92 -13.36 1.05
C ARG A 47 14.70 -11.85 0.82
N SER A 48 13.47 -11.36 0.95
CA SER A 48 13.19 -9.92 0.89
C SER A 48 13.71 -9.26 2.17
N ILE A 49 14.93 -8.72 2.12
CA ILE A 49 15.44 -7.84 3.17
C ILE A 49 14.61 -6.55 3.10
N PRO A 50 13.89 -6.15 4.16
CA PRO A 50 13.12 -4.91 4.15
C PRO A 50 14.07 -3.73 3.97
N GLN A 51 13.74 -2.86 3.01
CA GLN A 51 14.49 -1.64 2.72
C GLN A 51 13.61 -0.44 3.07
N LEU A 52 14.20 0.55 3.74
CA LEU A 52 13.57 1.86 3.92
C LEU A 52 13.63 2.61 2.58
N VAL A 53 12.46 2.94 2.04
CA VAL A 53 12.33 3.56 0.71
C VAL A 53 11.85 5.01 0.75
N ASP A 54 11.33 5.45 1.90
CA ASP A 54 10.82 6.81 2.09
C ASP A 54 11.56 7.49 3.24
N PHE A 55 12.05 8.70 2.96
CA PHE A 55 12.78 9.56 3.89
C PHE A 55 12.16 10.96 3.94
N GLY A 56 10.91 11.14 3.47
CA GLY A 56 10.26 12.45 3.37
C GLY A 56 10.09 13.18 4.71
N VAL A 57 10.03 12.43 5.82
CA VAL A 57 9.97 12.97 7.19
C VAL A 57 11.25 12.69 8.00
N ALA A 58 12.28 12.11 7.36
CA ALA A 58 13.53 11.80 8.05
C ALA A 58 14.23 13.10 8.45
N THR A 59 14.52 13.22 9.75
CA THR A 59 15.07 14.46 10.33
C THR A 59 16.39 14.15 11.01
N ARG A 60 17.41 14.97 10.71
CA ARG A 60 18.71 14.88 11.39
C ARG A 60 18.69 15.70 12.67
N ILE A 61 18.71 15.02 13.80
CA ILE A 61 18.91 15.62 15.12
C ILE A 61 20.43 15.77 15.34
N ARG A 62 20.92 16.98 15.58
CA ARG A 62 22.36 17.28 15.60
C ARG A 62 22.97 17.09 16.98
N GLU A 63 22.24 17.51 18.00
CA GLU A 63 22.67 17.45 19.40
C GLU A 63 21.76 16.50 20.20
N TYR A 64 22.29 15.92 21.28
CA TYR A 64 21.50 15.00 22.12
C TYR A 64 20.32 15.70 22.81
N ASP A 65 20.42 17.01 23.01
CA ASP A 65 19.37 17.83 23.64
C ASP A 65 18.44 18.50 22.61
N ASP A 66 18.62 18.24 21.31
CA ASP A 66 17.70 18.72 20.28
C ASP A 66 16.46 17.82 20.20
N PHE A 67 15.29 18.43 20.06
CA PHE A 67 14.02 17.70 19.95
C PHE A 67 13.25 18.16 18.71
N GLY A 68 12.66 17.19 18.00
CA GLY A 68 11.67 17.50 16.97
C GLY A 68 10.33 17.82 17.61
N VAL A 69 9.64 18.87 17.14
CA VAL A 69 8.32 19.29 17.68
C VAL A 69 7.20 19.27 16.64
N HIS A 70 7.53 18.94 15.39
CA HIS A 70 6.55 18.81 14.32
C HIS A 70 5.97 17.39 14.26
N PRO A 71 4.74 17.21 13.75
CA PRO A 71 4.18 15.88 13.53
C PRO A 71 5.03 15.09 12.51
N ILE A 72 5.44 13.88 12.87
CA ILE A 72 6.19 12.97 11.98
C ILE A 72 5.48 11.63 11.72
N GLN A 73 4.41 11.35 12.45
CA GLN A 73 3.66 10.10 12.37
C GLN A 73 2.20 10.34 11.99
N PRO A 74 1.56 9.38 11.27
CA PRO A 74 0.12 9.38 11.05
C PRO A 74 -0.65 9.36 12.38
N ASP A 75 -1.82 10.01 12.42
CA ASP A 75 -2.57 10.26 13.66
C ASP A 75 -2.77 9.01 14.54
N HIS A 76 -3.07 7.86 13.92
CA HIS A 76 -3.37 6.60 14.63
C HIS A 76 -2.12 5.86 15.15
N TYR A 77 -0.91 6.25 14.71
CA TYR A 77 0.34 5.56 15.03
C TYR A 77 1.35 6.45 15.77
N ARG A 78 0.92 7.64 16.17
CA ARG A 78 1.76 8.57 16.91
C ARG A 78 2.23 7.97 18.23
N ALA A 79 3.51 8.17 18.51
CA ALA A 79 4.10 7.88 19.80
C ALA A 79 3.54 8.87 20.85
N PRO A 80 3.48 8.46 22.13
CA PRO A 80 2.90 9.29 23.18
C PRO A 80 3.59 10.66 23.29
N GLU A 81 4.91 10.75 23.15
CA GLU A 81 5.68 12.00 23.17
C GLU A 81 5.32 12.96 22.02
N VAL A 82 4.93 12.40 20.86
CA VAL A 82 4.47 13.18 19.71
C VAL A 82 3.05 13.70 19.93
N ILE A 83 2.17 12.89 20.55
CA ILE A 83 0.81 13.31 20.91
C ILE A 83 0.86 14.42 21.97
N LEU A 84 1.75 14.28 22.95
CA LEU A 84 1.89 15.22 24.06
C LEU A 84 2.65 16.50 23.66
N GLY A 85 3.29 16.52 22.48
CA GLY A 85 4.05 17.68 22.01
C GLY A 85 5.28 17.99 22.86
N THR A 86 5.80 17.00 23.61
CA THR A 86 6.93 17.17 24.55
C THR A 86 8.28 17.18 23.86
N GLY A 87 8.29 17.15 22.52
CA GLY A 87 9.48 16.87 21.74
C GLY A 87 9.68 15.37 21.54
N TRP A 88 10.21 14.98 20.38
CA TRP A 88 10.52 13.60 20.03
C TRP A 88 11.96 13.46 19.54
N GLN A 89 12.49 12.23 19.63
CA GLN A 89 13.84 11.84 19.25
C GLN A 89 13.85 10.39 18.71
N MET A 90 15.03 9.78 18.54
CA MET A 90 15.20 8.39 18.10
C MET A 90 14.32 7.33 18.81
N PRO A 91 13.95 7.44 20.10
CA PRO A 91 13.04 6.48 20.73
C PRO A 91 11.67 6.35 20.03
N THR A 92 11.22 7.40 19.34
CA THR A 92 9.99 7.38 18.55
C THR A 92 10.05 6.36 17.40
N ASP A 93 11.24 6.06 16.87
CA ASP A 93 11.42 5.01 15.86
C ASP A 93 11.25 3.60 16.45
N ILE A 94 11.57 3.42 17.73
CA ILE A 94 11.30 2.15 18.44
C ILE A 94 9.79 1.94 18.59
N TRP A 95 9.04 3.01 18.88
CA TRP A 95 7.58 2.96 18.87
C TRP A 95 7.03 2.58 17.49
N ASN A 96 7.54 3.22 16.43
CA ASN A 96 7.18 2.88 15.04
C ASN A 96 7.41 1.40 14.73
N LEU A 97 8.56 0.86 15.13
CA LEU A 97 8.85 -0.57 14.96
C LEU A 97 7.89 -1.46 15.75
N GLY A 98 7.56 -1.08 17.00
CA GLY A 98 6.59 -1.81 17.83
C GLY A 98 5.20 -1.84 17.22
N VAL A 99 4.75 -0.72 16.62
CA VAL A 99 3.52 -0.66 15.83
C VAL A 99 3.60 -1.62 14.66
N LEU A 100 4.67 -1.56 13.84
CA LEU A 100 4.84 -2.45 12.67
C LEU A 100 4.80 -3.94 13.05
N VAL A 101 5.49 -4.34 14.12
CA VAL A 101 5.58 -5.74 14.59
C VAL A 101 4.30 -6.23 15.26
N ARG A 102 3.49 -5.33 15.85
CA ARG A 102 2.15 -5.67 16.36
C ARG A 102 1.10 -5.74 15.24
N SER A 103 1.39 -5.13 14.11
CA SER A 103 0.51 -5.05 12.95
C SER A 103 0.68 -6.13 11.83
N PRO A 104 1.19 -7.37 12.03
CA PRO A 104 1.55 -8.20 10.89
C PRO A 104 0.42 -9.06 10.31
N VAL A 105 -0.77 -9.19 10.92
CA VAL A 105 -1.84 -10.07 10.37
C VAL A 105 -3.05 -9.31 9.80
N SER A 106 -3.49 -8.21 10.42
CA SER A 106 -4.71 -7.50 10.00
C SER A 106 -4.44 -6.23 9.18
N PHE A 107 -3.23 -5.68 9.23
CA PHE A 107 -2.93 -4.35 8.72
C PHE A 107 -2.32 -4.33 7.32
N PHE A 108 -1.53 -5.35 6.93
CA PHE A 108 -1.17 -5.49 5.51
C PHE A 108 -2.43 -5.63 4.62
N ARG A 109 -3.49 -6.23 5.17
CA ARG A 109 -4.82 -6.27 4.56
C ARG A 109 -5.49 -4.89 4.56
N ASN A 110 -5.51 -4.16 5.67
CA ASN A 110 -6.25 -2.88 5.76
C ASN A 110 -5.51 -1.65 5.19
N LEU A 111 -4.18 -1.62 5.13
CA LEU A 111 -3.43 -0.47 4.62
C LEU A 111 -3.45 -0.38 3.08
N PHE A 112 -3.58 -1.52 2.41
CA PHE A 112 -3.76 -1.59 0.95
C PHE A 112 -5.21 -1.92 0.52
N LEU A 113 -6.11 -2.28 1.44
CA LEU A 113 -7.52 -2.60 1.14
C LEU A 113 -8.53 -1.90 2.07
N HIS A 114 -8.28 -0.68 2.58
CA HIS A 114 -9.45 0.12 2.99
C HIS A 114 -10.12 0.69 1.74
N PRO A 115 -11.41 0.37 1.54
CA PRO A 115 -12.11 0.68 0.31
C PRO A 115 -12.42 2.18 0.25
N LEU A 116 -11.80 2.89 -0.70
CA LEU A 116 -12.39 4.10 -1.27
C LEU A 116 -13.43 3.76 -2.36
N ILE A 117 -14.03 2.57 -2.29
CA ILE A 117 -15.26 2.26 -2.99
C ILE A 117 -16.31 2.07 -1.89
N PRO A 118 -17.24 2.99 -1.68
CA PRO A 118 -18.34 2.73 -0.78
C PRO A 118 -19.02 1.43 -1.21
N ASP A 119 -19.08 0.46 -0.28
CA ASP A 119 -19.84 -0.78 -0.36
C ASP A 119 -21.36 -0.48 -0.37
N LYS A 120 -21.82 0.35 -1.31
CA LYS A 120 -23.20 0.51 -1.78
C LYS A 120 -23.18 1.20 -3.14
N VAL A 121 -22.76 0.48 -4.19
CA VAL A 121 -23.47 0.59 -5.46
C VAL A 121 -24.02 -0.80 -5.76
N VAL A 122 -25.25 -0.96 -5.32
CA VAL A 122 -26.18 -2.00 -5.74
C VAL A 122 -26.11 -2.11 -7.27
N GLY A 123 -25.76 -3.30 -7.75
CA GLY A 123 -26.06 -3.79 -9.11
C GLY A 123 -25.71 -2.87 -10.27
N TYR A 124 -24.44 -2.83 -10.67
CA TYR A 124 -24.13 -2.63 -12.09
C TYR A 124 -23.92 -4.00 -12.71
N ASP A 125 -24.94 -4.45 -13.44
CA ASP A 125 -24.80 -5.52 -14.40
C ASP A 125 -23.83 -5.07 -15.49
N TRP A 126 -22.66 -5.70 -15.55
CA TRP A 126 -21.63 -5.41 -16.54
C TRP A 126 -22.06 -5.76 -17.98
N ARG A 127 -23.28 -6.28 -18.19
CA ARG A 127 -23.84 -6.59 -19.50
C ARG A 127 -24.55 -5.43 -20.20
N GLU A 128 -24.89 -4.35 -19.51
CA GLU A 128 -25.63 -3.24 -20.12
C GLU A 128 -24.85 -1.93 -20.02
N GLY A 129 -24.19 -1.58 -21.13
CA GLY A 129 -23.50 -0.32 -21.29
C GLY A 129 -24.48 0.83 -21.55
N ALA A 130 -24.42 1.85 -20.70
CA ALA A 130 -24.76 3.23 -21.06
C ALA A 130 -24.07 4.19 -20.09
N ILE A 131 -23.16 5.03 -20.60
CA ILE A 131 -22.63 6.19 -19.89
C ILE A 131 -23.63 7.34 -20.17
N PRO A 132 -24.32 7.93 -19.18
CA PRO A 132 -25.11 9.11 -19.45
C PRO A 132 -24.17 10.31 -19.67
N ALA A 133 -24.32 10.96 -20.82
CA ALA A 133 -23.74 12.27 -21.07
C ALA A 133 -24.39 13.29 -20.13
N TYR A 134 -23.58 13.97 -19.32
CA TYR A 134 -24.04 15.13 -18.56
C TYR A 134 -24.15 16.32 -19.52
N SER A 135 -25.35 16.88 -19.62
CA SER A 135 -25.67 18.18 -20.23
C SER A 135 -25.33 19.34 -19.29
#